data_AF-A0A357WUF8-F1
#
_entry.id   AF-A0A357WUF8-F1
#
_cell.length_a   1.000
_cell.length_b   1.000
_cell.length_c   1.000
_cell.angle_alpha   90.00
_cell.angle_beta   90.00
_cell.angle_gamma   90.00
#
_symmetry.space_group_name_H-M   'P 1'
#
loop_
_entity.id
_entity.type
_entity.pdbx_description
1 polymer ?
#
loop_
_entity_poly.entity_id
_entity_poly.type
_entity_poly.pdbx_seq_one_letter_code
_entity_poly.pdbx_strand_id
1 'polypeptide(L)' 'MEAVNATGVLQAQIDGIDHVSVTPKIPGTMADWVASRDTADINPHPYTSVLKSICWAPEK' A
#
# COMPACT_ATOMS: atom_id res chain seq x y z
N MET A 1 -4.35 -6.15 -7.70
CA MET A 1 -5.51 -5.59 -6.96
C MET A 1 -5.95 -6.53 -5.84
N GLU A 2 -6.24 -7.80 -6.14
CA GLU A 2 -6.72 -8.79 -5.16
C GLU A 2 -5.77 -8.94 -3.96
N ALA A 3 -4.47 -9.04 -4.19
CA ALA A 3 -3.47 -9.14 -3.12
C ALA A 3 -3.50 -7.93 -2.17
N VAL A 4 -3.73 -6.70 -2.69
CA VAL A 4 -3.85 -5.48 -1.87
C VAL A 4 -5.12 -5.55 -1.01
N ASN A 5 -6.25 -5.90 -1.62
CA ASN A 5 -7.53 -5.99 -0.92
C ASN A 5 -7.54 -7.09 0.15
N ALA A 6 -6.82 -8.19 -0.08
CA ALA A 6 -6.66 -9.30 0.85
C ALA A 6 -5.87 -8.92 2.13
N THR A 7 -5.05 -7.86 2.10
CA THR A 7 -4.32 -7.39 3.28
C THR A 7 -5.24 -6.89 4.41
N GLY A 8 -6.49 -6.54 4.08
CA GLY A 8 -7.46 -6.03 5.05
C GLY A 8 -7.19 -4.60 5.53
N VAL A 9 -5.98 -4.07 5.37
CA VAL A 9 -5.56 -2.73 5.82
C VAL A 9 -5.50 -1.69 4.70
N LEU A 10 -5.29 -2.15 3.46
CA LEU A 10 -5.32 -1.34 2.26
C LEU A 10 -6.52 -1.72 1.38
N GLN A 11 -6.94 -0.79 0.54
CA GLN A 11 -7.91 -1.02 -0.51
C GLN A 11 -7.34 -0.50 -1.84
N ALA A 12 -7.55 -1.27 -2.89
CA ALA A 12 -7.20 -0.90 -4.25
C ALA A 12 -8.48 -0.67 -5.07
N GLN A 13 -8.59 0.51 -5.67
CA GLN A 13 -9.75 0.96 -6.45
C GLN A 13 -9.28 1.41 -7.84
N ILE A 14 -10.03 1.05 -8.88
CA ILE A 14 -9.80 1.56 -10.24
C ILE A 14 -10.17 3.04 -10.25
N ASP A 15 -9.21 3.88 -10.65
CA ASP A 15 -9.32 5.35 -10.65
C ASP A 15 -8.94 5.93 -12.04
N GLY A 16 -9.01 5.10 -13.07
CA GLY A 16 -8.73 5.45 -14.46
C GLY A 16 -8.78 4.22 -15.36
N ILE A 17 -8.58 4.42 -16.66
CA ILE A 17 -8.60 3.30 -17.64
C ILE A 17 -7.50 2.27 -17.31
N ASP A 18 -6.32 2.76 -16.95
CA ASP A 18 -5.15 1.93 -16.61
C ASP A 18 -4.56 2.29 -15.24
N HIS A 19 -5.35 2.92 -14.36
CA HIS A 19 -4.89 3.43 -13.07
C HIS A 19 -5.63 2.78 -11.90
N VAL A 20 -4.87 2.34 -10.90
CA VAL A 20 -5.39 1.77 -9.65
C VAL A 20 -4.82 2.56 -8.49
N SER A 21 -5.71 3.21 -7.75
CA SER A 21 -5.39 3.95 -6.53
C SER A 21 -5.40 2.99 -5.34
N VAL A 22 -4.36 3.06 -4.50
CA VAL A 22 -4.27 2.30 -3.25
C VAL A 22 -4.39 3.27 -2.08
N THR A 23 -5.34 3.00 -1.19
CA THR A 23 -5.61 3.84 -0.02
C THR A 23 -5.71 3.01 1.27
N PRO A 24 -5.34 3.56 2.44
CA PRO A 24 -5.62 2.94 3.72
C PRO A 24 -7.11 2.86 3.99
N LYS A 25 -7.55 1.75 4.58
CA LYS A 25 -8.92 1.66 5.12
C LYS A 25 -9.10 2.48 6.40
N ILE A 26 -8.01 2.75 7.13
CA ILE A 26 -8.05 3.55 8.36
C ILE A 26 -8.06 5.04 7.97
N PRO A 27 -9.16 5.76 8.21
CA PRO A 27 -9.26 7.17 7.85
C PRO A 27 -8.21 8.00 8.61
N GLY A 28 -7.70 9.05 7.96
CA GLY A 28 -6.70 9.95 8.54
C GLY A 28 -5.25 9.43 8.54
N THR A 29 -5.01 8.15 8.23
CA THR A 29 -3.64 7.60 8.21
C THR A 29 -2.90 7.79 6.88
N MET A 30 -3.59 8.26 5.82
CA MET A 30 -2.98 8.51 4.52
C MET A 30 -1.90 9.59 4.58
N ALA A 31 -2.14 10.68 5.34
CA ALA A 31 -1.18 11.77 5.44
C ALA A 31 0.12 11.34 6.13
N ASP A 32 0.02 10.54 7.19
CA ASP A 32 1.18 9.96 7.90
C ASP A 32 1.97 9.02 6.99
N TRP A 33 1.26 8.16 6.25
CA TRP A 33 1.90 7.28 5.28
C TRP A 33 2.65 8.07 4.20
N VAL A 34 2.05 9.12 3.64
CA VAL A 34 2.71 9.99 2.66
C VAL A 34 3.91 10.73 3.28
N ALA A 35 3.80 11.19 4.53
CA ALA A 35 4.89 11.85 5.25
C ALA A 35 6.09 10.92 5.49
N SER A 36 5.88 9.61 5.58
CA SER A 36 6.95 8.62 5.72
C SER A 36 7.76 8.34 4.44
N ARG A 37 7.38 8.95 3.30
CA ARG A 37 7.96 8.64 1.98
C ARG A 37 9.48 8.81 1.95
N ASP A 38 10.00 9.89 2.53
CA ASP A 38 11.43 10.21 2.50
C ASP A 38 12.30 9.21 3.25
N THR A 39 11.73 8.44 4.18
CA THR A 39 12.42 7.41 4.97
C THR A 39 11.94 5.99 4.66
N ALA A 40 11.13 5.79 3.63
CA ALA A 40 10.45 4.52 3.33
C ALA A 40 11.40 3.33 3.06
N ASP A 41 12.66 3.59 2.70
CA ASP A 41 13.68 2.56 2.49
C ASP A 41 14.40 2.14 3.79
N ILE A 42 14.49 3.05 4.77
CA ILE A 42 15.23 2.84 6.03
C ILE A 42 14.26 2.47 7.17
N ASN A 43 13.12 3.15 7.24
CA ASN A 43 12.07 2.95 8.22
C ASN A 43 10.69 2.96 7.53
N PRO A 44 10.31 1.88 6.82
CA PRO A 44 9.05 1.83 6.08
C PRO A 44 7.85 1.94 7.03
N HIS A 45 6.90 2.82 6.68
CA HIS A 45 5.58 2.81 7.32
C HIS A 45 4.92 1.43 7.17
N PRO A 46 4.09 0.98 8.13
CA PRO A 46 3.43 -0.33 8.08
C PRO A 46 2.76 -0.66 6.74
N TYR A 47 2.08 0.31 6.13
CA TYR A 47 1.47 0.15 4.80
C TYR A 47 2.49 -0.11 3.67
N THR A 48 3.64 0.57 3.70
CA THR A 48 4.74 0.31 2.76
C THR A 48 5.29 -1.10 2.94
N SER A 49 5.44 -1.56 4.19
CA SER A 49 5.89 -2.93 4.48
C SER A 49 4.91 -3.99 4.00
N VAL A 50 3.60 -3.75 4.18
CA VAL A 50 2.55 -4.62 3.64
C VAL A 50 2.61 -4.67 2.11
N LEU A 51 2.73 -3.52 1.44
CA LEU A 51 2.90 -3.49 -0.03
C LEU A 51 4.15 -4.24 -0.48
N LYS A 52 5.29 -4.04 0.20
CA LYS A 52 6.54 -4.77 -0.10
C LYS A 52 6.32 -6.28 -0.01
N SER A 53 5.61 -6.76 1.03
CA SER A 53 5.37 -8.20 1.23
C SER A 53 4.52 -8.87 0.14
N ILE A 54 3.61 -8.12 -0.51
CA ILE A 54 2.74 -8.66 -1.56
C ILE A 54 3.29 -8.41 -2.97
N CYS A 55 4.14 -7.40 -3.13
CA CYS A 55 4.82 -7.10 -4.40
C CYS A 55 6.01 -8.05 -4.62
N TRP A 56 6.68 -8.43 -3.53
CA TRP A 56 7.79 -9.37 -3.54
C TRP A 56 7.33 -10.78 -3.20
N ALA A 57 6.48 -11.38 -4.05
CA ALA A 57 6.33 -12.82 -4.04
C ALA A 57 7.52 -13.42 -4.79
N PRO A 58 8.48 -14.13 -4.15
CA PRO A 58 9.35 -15.03 -4.90
C PRO A 58 8.43 -16.06 -5.55
N GLU A 59 8.44 -16.12 -6.88
CA GLU A 59 7.78 -17.19 -7.64
C GLU A 59 8.24 -18.53 -7.04
N LYS A 60 7.28 -19.36 -6.62
CA LYS A 60 7.55 -20.72 -6.16
C LYS A 60 7.77 -21.65 -7.34
#